data_AF-A0A8J8ADB6-F1
#
_entry.id   AF-A0A8J8ADB6-F1
#
_cell.length_a   1.000
_cell.length_b   1.000
_cell.length_c   1.000
_cell.angle_alpha   90.00
_cell.angle_beta   90.00
_cell.angle_gamma   90.00
#
_symmetry.space_group_name_H-M   'P 1'
#
loop_
_entity.id
_entity.type
_entity.pdbx_description
1 polymer ?
#
loop_
_entity_poly.entity_id
_entity_poly.type
_entity_poly.pdbx_seq_one_letter_code
_entity_poly.pdbx_strand_id
1 'polypeptide(L)'
;MNLTVVLLLDDHGNMKKGIIADYAHGKNKEDAITKTMEKINRILPKNAKVVDFEVGTYTTPVTRRTYAVVVVVYNAPPEEKPLSEFTIKERRELLAKILENFNYNPRVLNISEIARMFGVSRDSIYYDIEQILKDKKGTRKKG
;
A
#
# COMPACT_ATOMS: atom_id res chain seq x y z
N MET A 1 -30.24 2.45 -5.48
CA MET A 1 -29.34 3.53 -5.05
C MET A 1 -28.09 3.38 -5.88
N ASN A 2 -27.77 4.38 -6.71
CA ASN A 2 -26.53 4.39 -7.49
C ASN A 2 -25.54 5.26 -6.71
N LEU A 3 -24.32 4.77 -6.52
CA LEU A 3 -23.24 5.51 -5.88
C LEU A 3 -22.13 5.71 -6.91
N THR A 4 -21.74 6.96 -7.13
CA THR A 4 -20.65 7.34 -8.03
C THR A 4 -19.58 8.01 -7.20
N VAL A 5 -18.35 7.51 -7.27
CA VAL A 5 -17.20 8.04 -6.53
C VAL A 5 -16.18 8.56 -7.54
N VAL A 6 -15.69 9.78 -7.33
CA VAL A 6 -14.61 10.39 -8.12
C VAL A 6 -13.39 10.53 -7.22
N LEU A 7 -12.21 10.09 -7.67
CA LEU A 7 -10.98 10.12 -6.88
C LEU A 7 -9.84 10.84 -7.60
N LEU A 8 -9.05 11.57 -6.83
CA LEU A 8 -7.77 12.12 -7.23
C LEU A 8 -6.67 11.35 -6.51
N LEU A 9 -5.83 10.65 -7.27
CA LEU A 9 -4.69 9.91 -6.74
C LEU A 9 -3.41 10.67 -7.04
N ASP A 10 -2.70 11.06 -5.98
CA ASP A 10 -1.31 11.50 -6.09
C ASP A 10 -0.41 10.29 -6.38
N ASP A 11 0.47 10.35 -7.37
CA ASP A 11 1.41 9.29 -7.72
C ASP A 11 2.78 9.44 -7.03
N HIS A 12 3.05 10.60 -6.43
CA HIS A 12 4.32 10.90 -5.79
C HIS A 12 4.45 10.33 -4.37
N GLY A 13 3.34 10.19 -3.63
CA GLY A 13 3.33 9.65 -2.28
C GLY A 13 3.40 8.11 -2.23
N ASN A 14 4.50 7.55 -1.67
CA ASN A 14 4.63 6.11 -1.40
C ASN A 14 3.71 5.70 -0.24
N MET A 15 2.44 5.42 -0.55
CA MET A 15 1.39 5.01 0.37
C MET A 15 0.46 4.01 -0.33
N LYS A 16 -0.07 3.05 0.42
CA LYS A 16 -1.17 2.22 -0.05
C LYS A 16 -2.45 3.06 -0.01
N LYS A 17 -2.87 3.54 -1.18
CA LYS A 17 -4.12 4.28 -1.37
C LYS A 17 -5.25 3.30 -1.66
N GLY A 18 -6.43 3.50 -1.09
CA GLY A 18 -7.53 2.56 -1.28
C GLY A 18 -8.91 3.12 -0.95
N ILE A 19 -9.91 2.37 -1.38
CA ILE A 19 -11.33 2.63 -1.13
C ILE A 19 -11.92 1.37 -0.49
N ILE A 20 -12.71 1.56 0.55
CA ILE A 20 -13.51 0.49 1.15
C ILE A 20 -14.97 0.93 1.08
N ALA A 21 -15.81 0.04 0.56
CA ALA A 21 -17.26 0.18 0.60
C ALA A 21 -17.86 -1.05 1.26
N ASP A 22 -18.65 -0.86 2.31
CA ASP A 22 -19.40 -1.94 2.95
C ASP A 22 -20.76 -1.43 3.40
N TYR A 23 -21.65 -2.36 3.74
CA TYR A 23 -22.99 -2.08 4.19
C TYR A 23 -23.39 -2.98 5.37
N ALA A 24 -24.32 -2.48 6.17
CA ALA A 24 -25.02 -3.24 7.18
C ALA A 24 -26.48 -2.81 7.28
N HIS A 25 -27.28 -3.61 7.96
CA HIS A 25 -28.66 -3.27 8.30
C HIS A 25 -28.82 -3.16 9.82
N GLY A 26 -29.77 -2.33 10.23
CA GLY A 26 -30.08 -2.05 11.62
C GLY A 26 -31.56 -1.80 11.86
N LYS A 27 -31.92 -1.77 13.14
CA LYS A 27 -33.28 -1.47 13.61
C LYS A 27 -33.67 -0.02 13.29
N ASN A 28 -32.70 0.88 13.28
CA ASN A 28 -32.85 2.29 12.94
C ASN A 28 -31.59 2.79 12.20
N LYS A 29 -31.57 4.07 11.85
CA LYS A 29 -30.47 4.71 11.13
C LYS A 29 -29.15 4.62 11.89
N GLU A 30 -29.14 4.97 13.17
CA GLU A 30 -27.91 4.95 13.98
C GLU A 30 -27.34 3.54 14.12
N ASP A 31 -28.18 2.54 14.41
CA ASP A 31 -27.76 1.13 14.53
C ASP A 31 -27.15 0.62 13.22
N ALA A 32 -27.75 0.97 12.07
CA ALA A 32 -27.23 0.57 10.77
C ALA A 32 -25.87 1.23 10.46
N ILE A 33 -25.72 2.53 10.74
CA ILE A 33 -24.47 3.25 10.55
C ILE A 33 -23.38 2.69 11.45
N THR A 34 -23.65 2.54 12.76
CA THR A 34 -22.68 2.02 13.74
C THR A 34 -22.15 0.65 13.33
N LYS A 35 -23.04 -0.29 12.98
CA LYS A 35 -22.64 -1.63 12.50
C LYS A 35 -21.78 -1.57 11.24
N THR A 36 -22.12 -0.66 10.32
CA THR A 36 -21.33 -0.49 9.09
C THR A 36 -19.95 0.07 9.40
N MET A 37 -19.86 1.11 10.24
CA MET A 37 -18.59 1.70 10.67
C MET A 37 -17.71 0.69 11.43
N GLU A 38 -18.28 -0.16 12.28
CA GLU A 38 -17.53 -1.24 12.94
C GLU A 38 -16.93 -2.22 11.94
N LYS A 39 -17.68 -2.61 10.91
CA LYS A 39 -17.15 -3.47 9.83
C LYS A 39 -16.00 -2.79 9.09
N ILE A 40 -16.17 -1.53 8.71
CA ILE A 40 -15.14 -0.73 8.03
C ILE A 40 -13.87 -0.64 8.89
N ASN A 41 -14.00 -0.30 10.18
CA ASN A 41 -12.87 -0.17 11.09
C ASN A 41 -12.08 -1.47 11.26
N ARG A 42 -12.73 -2.63 11.17
CA ARG A 42 -12.05 -3.94 11.25
C ARG A 42 -11.20 -4.26 10.02
N ILE A 43 -11.58 -3.75 8.86
CA ILE A 43 -10.89 -4.02 7.58
C ILE A 43 -9.95 -2.89 7.15
N LEU A 44 -10.05 -1.72 7.80
CA LEU A 44 -9.16 -0.60 7.54
C LEU A 44 -7.72 -0.98 7.93
N PRO A 45 -6.71 -0.76 7.05
CA PRO A 45 -5.33 -1.09 7.36
C PRO A 45 -4.82 -0.34 8.60
N LYS A 46 -3.85 -0.95 9.31
CA LYS A 46 -3.18 -0.29 10.42
C LYS A 46 -2.55 1.02 9.96
N ASN A 47 -2.65 2.06 10.79
CA ASN A 47 -2.15 3.42 10.51
C ASN A 47 -2.74 4.09 9.25
N ALA A 48 -3.85 3.57 8.71
CA ALA A 48 -4.55 4.23 7.63
C ALA A 48 -5.08 5.60 8.07
N LYS A 49 -4.80 6.62 7.27
CA LYS A 49 -5.42 7.94 7.36
C LYS A 49 -6.61 7.98 6.44
N VAL A 50 -7.82 8.09 7.01
CA VAL A 50 -9.03 8.39 6.24
C VAL A 50 -8.91 9.81 5.70
N VAL A 51 -9.05 9.95 4.38
CA VAL A 51 -8.98 11.26 3.71
C VAL A 51 -10.35 11.77 3.32
N ASP A 52 -11.31 10.88 3.09
CA ASP A 52 -12.70 11.23 2.81
C ASP A 52 -13.62 10.05 3.15
N PHE A 53 -14.90 10.34 3.41
CA PHE A 53 -15.93 9.31 3.62
C PHE A 53 -17.34 9.80 3.28
N GLU A 54 -18.19 8.88 2.85
CA GLU A 54 -19.61 9.14 2.57
C GLU A 54 -20.49 8.05 3.18
N VAL A 55 -21.67 8.44 3.68
CA VAL A 55 -22.65 7.55 4.29
C VAL A 55 -24.02 7.72 3.63
N GLY A 56 -24.50 6.67 2.98
CA GLY A 56 -25.85 6.60 2.43
C GLY A 56 -26.73 5.69 3.29
N THR A 57 -27.98 6.09 3.56
CA THR A 57 -28.93 5.24 4.29
C THR A 57 -30.25 5.08 3.54
N TYR A 58 -30.84 3.89 3.62
CA TYR A 58 -32.14 3.60 3.03
C TYR A 58 -32.98 2.75 3.98
N THR A 59 -34.17 3.24 4.32
CA THR A 59 -35.14 2.47 5.12
C THR A 59 -36.17 1.82 4.21
N THR A 60 -36.25 0.50 4.28
CA THR A 60 -37.23 -0.27 3.49
C THR A 60 -38.66 0.02 3.98
N PRO A 61 -39.61 0.37 3.09
CA PRO A 61 -40.98 0.70 3.49
C PRO A 61 -41.71 -0.46 4.18
N VAL A 62 -41.46 -1.68 3.70
CA VAL A 62 -42.19 -2.89 4.14
C VAL A 62 -41.62 -3.45 5.45
N THR A 63 -40.31 -3.70 5.49
CA THR A 63 -39.70 -4.34 6.67
C THR A 63 -39.27 -3.34 7.75
N ARG A 64 -39.33 -2.04 7.46
CA ARG A 64 -38.80 -0.94 8.29
C ARG A 64 -37.33 -1.10 8.70
N ARG A 65 -36.59 -2.04 8.09
CA ARG A 65 -35.15 -2.18 8.28
C ARG A 65 -34.45 -1.03 7.58
N THR A 66 -33.48 -0.44 8.28
CA THR A 66 -32.62 0.59 7.73
C THR A 66 -31.30 -0.03 7.32
N TYR A 67 -30.89 0.23 6.08
CA TYR A 67 -29.59 -0.13 5.54
C TYR A 67 -28.72 1.11 5.54
N ALA A 68 -27.45 0.93 5.88
CA ALA A 68 -26.42 1.95 5.72
C ALA A 68 -25.33 1.40 4.80
N VAL A 69 -24.88 2.21 3.86
CA VAL A 69 -23.71 2.00 3.02
C VAL A 69 -22.70 3.07 3.42
N VAL A 70 -21.48 2.65 3.72
CA VAL A 70 -20.38 3.57 4.01
C VAL A 70 -19.29 3.34 2.98
N VAL A 71 -18.79 4.44 2.41
CA VAL A 71 -17.59 4.44 1.58
C VAL A 71 -16.52 5.26 2.26
N VAL A 72 -15.32 4.70 2.37
CA VAL A 72 -14.15 5.33 2.98
C VAL A 72 -13.00 5.33 1.99
N VAL A 73 -12.39 6.49 1.81
CA VAL A 73 -11.16 6.68 1.07
C VAL A 73 -10.02 6.86 2.07
N TYR A 74 -8.93 6.11 1.91
CA TYR A 74 -7.82 6.13 2.85
C TYR A 74 -6.45 6.09 2.17
N ASN A 75 -5.47 6.64 2.88
CA ASN A 75 -4.05 6.49 2.61
C ASN A 75 -3.41 5.76 3.80
N ALA A 76 -2.86 4.57 3.59
CA ALA A 76 -2.06 3.89 4.60
C ALA A 76 -0.57 4.06 4.27
N PRO A 77 0.27 4.45 5.23
CA PRO A 77 1.71 4.36 5.03
C PRO A 77 2.05 2.90 4.68
N PRO A 78 3.07 2.65 3.85
CA PRO A 78 3.57 1.30 3.65
C PRO A 78 3.90 0.73 5.02
N GLU A 79 3.61 -0.56 5.26
CA GLU A 79 4.13 -1.20 6.47
C GLU A 79 5.65 -1.07 6.44
N GLU A 80 6.21 -0.32 7.40
CA GLU A 80 7.64 -0.20 7.60
C GLU A 80 8.13 -1.51 8.19
N LYS A 81 8.34 -2.50 7.31
CA LYS A 81 9.10 -3.67 7.72
C LYS A 81 10.58 -3.28 7.83
N PRO A 82 11.29 -3.72 8.88
CA PRO A 82 12.73 -3.53 8.98
C PRO A 82 13.45 -3.99 7.72
N LEU A 83 14.49 -3.27 7.29
CA LEU A 83 15.30 -3.69 6.13
C LEU A 83 15.90 -5.10 6.32
N SER A 84 16.13 -5.52 7.56
CA SER A 84 16.56 -6.88 7.90
C SER A 84 15.54 -7.98 7.55
N GLU A 85 14.27 -7.64 7.35
CA GLU A 85 13.21 -8.58 6.99
C GLU A 85 12.91 -8.58 5.48
N PHE A 86 13.69 -7.85 4.69
CA PHE A 86 13.53 -7.83 3.24
C PHE A 86 13.95 -9.17 2.64
N THR A 87 13.08 -9.73 1.79
CA THR A 87 13.45 -10.86 0.94
C THR A 87 14.54 -10.44 -0.05
N ILE A 88 15.23 -11.42 -0.65
CA ILE A 88 16.24 -11.18 -1.68
C ILE A 88 15.66 -10.34 -2.84
N LYS A 89 14.41 -10.60 -3.24
CA LYS A 89 13.73 -9.88 -4.32
C LYS A 89 13.54 -8.40 -3.97
N GLU A 90 12.99 -8.11 -2.79
CA GLU A 90 12.70 -6.73 -2.36
C GLU A 90 13.97 -5.93 -2.12
N ARG A 91 15.01 -6.57 -1.57
CA ARG A 91 16.33 -5.96 -1.41
C ARG A 91 16.92 -5.59 -2.77
N ARG A 92 16.86 -6.47 -3.77
CA ARG A 92 17.33 -6.18 -5.13
C ARG A 92 16.53 -5.08 -5.81
N GLU A 93 15.21 -5.07 -5.66
CA GLU A 93 14.35 -4.00 -6.19
C GLU A 93 14.73 -2.64 -5.60
N LEU A 94 14.95 -2.57 -4.28
CA LEU A 94 15.36 -1.33 -3.62
C LEU A 94 16.77 -0.89 -4.06
N LEU A 95 17.73 -1.81 -4.10
CA LEU A 95 19.09 -1.52 -4.60
C LEU A 95 19.08 -1.06 -6.06
N ALA A 96 18.24 -1.66 -6.91
CA ALA A 96 18.11 -1.29 -8.31
C ALA A 96 17.60 0.14 -8.48
N LYS A 97 16.56 0.53 -7.72
CA LYS A 97 16.04 1.91 -7.71
C LYS A 97 17.09 2.92 -7.27
N ILE A 98 17.87 2.61 -6.23
CA ILE A 98 18.96 3.48 -5.78
C ILE A 98 20.02 3.60 -6.87
N LEU A 99 20.46 2.47 -7.44
CA LEU A 99 21.47 2.44 -8.49
C LEU A 99 21.02 3.23 -9.74
N GLU A 100 19.74 3.16 -10.10
CA GLU A 100 19.17 3.90 -11.23
C GLU A 100 19.42 5.41 -11.12
N ASN A 101 19.21 5.99 -9.93
CA ASN A 101 19.48 7.40 -9.65
C ASN A 101 20.95 7.80 -9.82
N PHE A 102 21.87 6.83 -9.78
CA PHE A 102 23.31 7.04 -9.96
C PHE A 102 23.84 6.42 -11.25
N ASN A 103 23.01 6.32 -12.30
CA ASN A 103 23.39 5.74 -13.59
C ASN A 103 23.96 4.31 -13.47
N TYR A 104 23.50 3.57 -12.47
CA TYR A 104 23.93 2.22 -12.13
C TYR A 104 25.43 2.12 -11.81
N ASN A 105 26.00 3.16 -11.21
CA ASN A 105 27.36 3.14 -10.69
C ASN A 105 27.38 2.55 -9.26
N PRO A 106 27.82 1.30 -9.04
CA PRO A 106 27.83 0.70 -7.70
C PRO A 106 28.87 1.30 -6.76
N ARG A 107 29.85 2.07 -7.28
CA ARG A 107 30.91 2.68 -6.46
C ARG A 107 30.41 3.78 -5.53
N VAL A 108 29.19 4.29 -5.77
CA VAL A 108 28.57 5.31 -4.92
C VAL A 108 27.97 4.71 -3.64
N LEU A 109 27.89 3.39 -3.54
CA LEU A 109 27.24 2.69 -2.44
C LEU A 109 28.25 2.28 -1.35
N ASN A 110 27.92 2.57 -0.09
CA ASN A 110 28.64 2.02 1.05
C ASN A 110 28.15 0.59 1.34
N ILE A 111 28.84 -0.40 0.78
CA ILE A 111 28.46 -1.81 0.88
C ILE A 111 28.43 -2.31 2.33
N SER A 112 29.36 -1.86 3.17
CA SER A 112 29.42 -2.27 4.57
C SER A 112 28.20 -1.79 5.36
N GLU A 113 27.77 -0.55 5.13
CA GLU A 113 26.60 0.03 5.77
C GLU A 113 25.32 -0.65 5.30
N ILE A 114 25.18 -0.85 3.99
CA ILE A 114 24.03 -1.51 3.38
C ILE A 114 23.89 -2.94 3.93
N ALA A 115 24.99 -3.70 3.98
CA ALA A 115 25.00 -5.05 4.53
C ALA A 115 24.49 -5.07 5.99
N ARG A 116 24.95 -4.10 6.81
CA ARG A 116 24.47 -3.93 8.20
C ARG A 116 22.98 -3.61 8.27
N MET A 117 22.49 -2.68 7.46
CA MET A 117 21.07 -2.28 7.43
C MET A 117 20.14 -3.43 7.02
N PHE A 118 20.54 -4.24 6.04
CA PHE A 118 19.78 -5.40 5.58
C PHE A 118 20.03 -6.67 6.42
N GLY A 119 20.90 -6.63 7.44
CA GLY A 119 21.23 -7.80 8.25
C GLY A 119 21.87 -8.95 7.47
N VAL A 120 22.60 -8.68 6.39
CA VAL A 120 23.23 -9.69 5.52
C VAL A 120 24.73 -9.49 5.39
N SER A 121 25.44 -10.45 4.78
CA SER A 121 26.86 -10.30 4.49
C SER A 121 27.12 -9.31 3.36
N ARG A 122 28.31 -8.70 3.35
CA ARG A 122 28.78 -7.85 2.23
C ARG A 122 28.76 -8.61 0.90
N ASP A 123 29.12 -9.88 0.91
CA ASP A 123 29.13 -10.74 -0.28
C ASP A 123 27.73 -10.92 -0.88
N SER A 124 26.70 -10.99 -0.04
CA SER A 124 25.31 -11.03 -0.48
C SER A 124 24.92 -9.77 -1.25
N ILE A 125 25.36 -8.59 -0.76
CA ILE A 125 25.12 -7.31 -1.43
C ILE A 125 25.90 -7.22 -2.75
N TYR A 126 27.16 -7.68 -2.78
CA TYR A 126 27.93 -7.75 -4.03
C TYR A 126 27.24 -8.62 -5.08
N TYR A 127 26.76 -9.80 -4.68
CA TYR A 127 26.03 -10.70 -5.57
C TYR A 127 24.74 -10.06 -6.08
N ASP A 128 23.98 -9.39 -5.22
CA ASP A 128 22.75 -8.71 -5.62
C ASP A 128 22.99 -7.60 -6.64
N ILE A 129 24.02 -6.77 -6.42
CA ILE A 129 24.44 -5.73 -7.37
C ILE A 129 24.86 -6.36 -8.70
N GLU A 130 25.61 -7.46 -8.66
CA GLU A 130 26.03 -8.16 -9.88
C GLU A 130 24.83 -8.65 -10.71
N GLN A 131 23.81 -9.23 -10.06
CA GLN A 131 22.60 -9.68 -10.74
C GLN A 131 21.83 -8.50 -11.36
N ILE A 132 21.65 -7.40 -10.61
CA ILE A 132 21.00 -6.18 -11.12
C ILE A 132 21.71 -5.66 -12.38
N LEU A 133 23.05 -5.64 -12.39
CA LEU A 133 23.84 -5.18 -13.53
C LEU A 133 23.78 -6.14 -14.72
N LYS A 134 23.70 -7.47 -14.48
CA LYS A 134 23.49 -8.47 -15.53
C LYS A 134 22.13 -8.30 -16.20
N ASP A 135 21.08 -8.15 -15.41
CA ASP A 135 19.71 -7.99 -15.90
C ASP A 135 19.57 -6.74 -16.79
N LYS A 136 20.19 -5.62 -16.38
CA LYS A 136 20.24 -4.39 -17.20
C LYS A 136 20.99 -4.57 -18.53
N LYS A 137 22.13 -5.27 -18.52
CA LYS A 137 22.90 -5.53 -19.75
C LYS A 137 22.09 -6.43 -20.70
N GLY A 138 21.32 -7.38 -20.17
CA GLY A 138 20.42 -8.23 -20.95
C GLY A 138 19.27 -7.45 -21.60
N THR A 139 18.70 -6.47 -20.90
CA THR A 139 17.62 -5.61 -21.44
C THR A 139 18.13 -4.68 -22.55
N ARG A 140 19.32 -4.09 -22.41
CA ARG A 140 19.93 -3.25 -23.46
C ARG A 140 20.28 -3.99 -24.76
N LYS A 141 20.40 -5.32 -24.75
CA LYS A 141 20.67 -6.12 -25.96
C LYS A 141 19.41 -6.51 -26.74
N LYS A 142 18.21 -6.29 -26.17
CA LYS A 142 16.91 -6.66 -26.77
C LYS A 142 16.11 -5.47 -27.30
N GLY A 143 16.65 -4.25 -27.21
CA GLY A 143 16.04 -3.02 -27.71
C GLY A 143 16.78 -2.48 -28.92
#